data_AF-A0A960ACD3-F1
#
_entry.id   AF-A0A960ACD3-F1
#
_cell.length_a   1.000
_cell.length_b   1.000
_cell.length_c   1.000
_cell.angle_alpha   90.00
_cell.angle_beta   90.00
_cell.angle_gamma   90.00
#
_symmetry.space_group_name_H-M   'P 1'
#
loop_
_entity.id
_entity.type
_entity.pdbx_description
1 polymer ?
#
loop_
_entity_poly.entity_id
_entity_poly.type
_entity_poly.pdbx_seq_one_letter_code
_entity_poly.pdbx_strand_id
1 'polypeptide(L)' 'MATVILVRHGRTTANASGTLAGRLPGVRLDETGVAQAG' A
#
# COMPACT_ATOMS: atom_id res chain seq x y z
N MET A 1 -2.63 -26.97 13.58
CA MET A 1 -1.81 -25.79 13.91
C MET A 1 -2.20 -24.67 12.96
N ALA A 2 -2.34 -23.43 13.43
CA ALA A 2 -2.75 -22.31 12.59
C ALA A 2 -1.54 -21.43 12.23
N THR A 3 -1.47 -21.00 10.97
CA THR A 3 -0.47 -20.05 10.47
C THR A 3 -1.15 -18.74 10.13
N VAL A 4 -0.59 -17.62 10.58
CA VAL A 4 -1.06 -16.27 10.26
C VAL A 4 0.01 -15.54 9.47
N ILE A 5 -0.38 -14.91 8.38
CA ILE A 5 0.48 -14.06 7.56
C ILE A 5 -0.14 -12.66 7.52
N LEU A 6 0.63 -11.65 7.90
CA LEU A 6 0.26 -10.24 7.83
C LEU A 6 1.20 -9.54 6.86
N VAL A 7 0.63 -8.87 5.86
CA VAL A 7 1.38 -8.14 4.84
C VAL A 7 0.82 -6.73 4.75
N ARG A 8 1.71 -5.74 4.67
CA ARG A 8 1.32 -4.36 4.40
C ARG A 8 0.96 -4.22 2.92
N HIS A 9 0.00 -3.36 2.60
CA HIS A 9 -0.25 -2.97 1.21
C HIS A 9 1.02 -2.44 0.51
N GLY A 10 1.10 -2.58 -0.81
CA GLY A 10 2.17 -2.00 -1.62
C GLY A 10 2.23 -0.47 -1.53
N ARG A 11 3.33 0.12 -2.00
CA ARG A 11 3.54 1.58 -2.00
C ARG A 11 2.39 2.31 -2.73
N THR A 12 1.92 3.39 -2.14
CA THR A 12 0.91 4.29 -2.74
C THR A 12 1.53 5.63 -3.12
N THR A 13 0.83 6.39 -3.97
CA THR A 13 1.19 7.78 -4.28
C THR A 13 1.34 8.64 -3.02
N ALA A 14 0.48 8.45 -2.02
CA ALA A 14 0.57 9.15 -0.73
C ALA A 14 1.84 8.79 0.06
N ASN A 15 2.33 7.54 -0.03
CA ASN A 15 3.60 7.17 0.58
C ASN A 15 4.78 7.82 -0.14
N ALA A 16 4.70 7.96 -1.47
CA ALA A 16 5.71 8.62 -2.27
C ALA A 16 5.81 10.13 -2.00
N SER A 17 4.68 10.80 -1.77
CA SER A 17 4.61 12.24 -1.54
C SER A 17 4.72 12.64 -0.06
N GLY A 18 4.90 11.69 0.86
CA GLY A 18 4.91 11.97 2.31
C GLY A 18 3.56 12.44 2.86
N THR A 19 2.46 12.15 2.15
CA THR A 19 1.11 12.55 2.55
C THR A 19 0.50 11.52 3.49
N LEU A 20 -0.12 11.98 4.58
CA LEU A 20 -0.88 11.10 5.46
C LEU A 20 -2.20 10.68 4.78
N ALA A 21 -2.27 9.41 4.36
CA ALA A 21 -3.41 8.89 3.60
C ALA A 21 -4.71 8.73 4.41
N GLY A 22 -4.64 8.22 5.65
CA GLY A 22 -5.83 7.97 6.47
C GLY A 22 -6.94 7.20 5.74
N ARG A 23 -8.12 7.81 5.60
CA ARG A 23 -9.26 7.30 4.80
C ARG A 23 -9.55 8.17 3.57
N LEU A 24 -8.55 8.90 3.06
CA LEU A 24 -8.74 9.79 1.90
C LEU A 24 -9.17 8.96 0.66
N PRO A 25 -10.15 9.45 -0.11
CA PRO A 25 -10.51 8.83 -1.38
C PRO A 25 -9.36 8.99 -2.40
N GLY A 26 -9.30 8.08 -3.37
CA GLY A 26 -8.36 8.18 -4.49
C GLY A 26 -6.91 7.77 -4.20
N VAL A 27 -6.56 7.36 -2.98
CA VAL A 27 -5.25 6.74 -2.71
C VAL A 27 -5.18 5.38 -3.39
N ARG A 28 -4.17 5.19 -4.25
CA ARG A 28 -3.95 3.99 -5.07
C ARG A 28 -2.48 3.58 -5.02
N LEU A 29 -2.20 2.33 -5.36
CA LEU A 29 -0.84 1.87 -5.58
C LEU A 29 -0.20 2.68 -6.71
N ASP A 30 1.07 3.03 -6.54
CA ASP A 30 1.89 3.52 -7.67
C ASP A 30 2.48 2.33 -8.44
N GLU A 31 3.20 2.58 -9.53
CA GLU A 31 3.82 1.52 -10.34
C GLU A 31 4.72 0.59 -9.50
N THR A 32 5.45 1.15 -8.53
CA THR A 32 6.27 0.36 -7.59
C THR A 32 5.39 -0.50 -6.69
N GLY A 33 4.28 0.05 -6.19
CA GLY A 33 3.31 -0.68 -5.37
C GLY A 33 2.60 -1.81 -6.12
N VAL A 34 2.32 -1.63 -7.41
CA VAL A 34 1.77 -2.71 -8.25
C VAL A 34 2.79 -3.82 -8.42
N ALA A 35 4.06 -3.50 -8.69
CA ALA A 35 5.13 -4.49 -8.80
C ALA A 35 5.40 -5.24 -7.47
N GLN A 36 5.13 -4.63 -6.32
CA GLN A 36 5.22 -5.27 -5.00
C GLN A 36 4.07 -6.23 -4.71
N ALA A 37 2.93 -6.06 -5.39
CA ALA A 37 1.71 -6.85 -5.16
C ALA A 37 1.58 -8.05 -6.12
N GLY A 38 2.34 -8.05 -7.22
CA GLY A 38 2.49 -9.20 -8.13
C GLY A 38 3.54 -10.18 -7.61
#